data_AF-A0A2E3IKY8-F1
#
_entry.id   AF-A0A2E3IKY8-F1
#
_cell.length_a   1.000
_cell.length_b   1.000
_cell.length_c   1.000
_cell.angle_alpha   90.00
_cell.angle_beta   90.00
_cell.angle_gamma   90.00
#
_symmetry.space_group_name_H-M   'P 1'
#
loop_
_entity.id
_entity.type
_entity.pdbx_description
1 polymer ?
#
loop_
_entity_poly.entity_id
_entity_poly.type
_entity_poly.pdbx_seq_one_letter_code
_entity_poly.pdbx_strand_id
1 'polypeptide(L)'
;MRLCRFISILAAGLILNSCGTLRPNYGPANMGGPEQEERRETINSETTGNFYIGRRYHVNRTWWWGYLRKPGEPWSKAKLTVFNQSLMRAPDNLPQDGPSDARYAYDHNYEYRIWGSYTGETVYEPNSNQFLPEFRLKNYELLKTNPGWLFHPSDHYDPHRLTLHP
;
A
#
# COMPACT_ATOMS: atom_id res chain seq x y z
N MET A 1 -55.87 -32.06 0.71
CA MET A 1 -54.49 -32.19 0.20
C MET A 1 -54.03 -30.93 -0.54
N ARG A 2 -53.88 -29.78 0.13
CA ARG A 2 -53.34 -28.54 -0.49
C ARG A 2 -52.58 -27.67 0.51
N LEU A 3 -51.78 -28.28 1.38
CA LEU A 3 -51.01 -27.54 2.40
C LEU A 3 -49.54 -28.00 2.53
N CYS A 4 -49.01 -28.69 1.51
CA CYS A 4 -47.60 -29.16 1.52
C CYS A 4 -46.74 -28.60 0.38
N ARG A 5 -47.25 -27.71 -0.48
CA ARG A 5 -46.51 -27.21 -1.65
C ARG A 5 -45.88 -25.83 -1.52
N PHE A 6 -46.06 -25.13 -0.39
CA PHE A 6 -45.50 -23.79 -0.19
C PHE A 6 -44.26 -23.73 0.70
N ILE A 7 -43.85 -24.84 1.34
CA ILE A 7 -42.68 -24.86 2.23
C ILE A 7 -41.37 -25.11 1.45
N SER A 8 -41.44 -25.71 0.26
CA SER A 8 -40.25 -26.09 -0.52
C SER A 8 -39.54 -24.92 -1.23
N ILE A 9 -40.14 -23.73 -1.30
CA ILE A 9 -39.52 -22.57 -1.98
C ILE A 9 -38.76 -21.67 -1.00
N LEU A 10 -39.07 -21.70 0.31
CA LEU A 10 -38.39 -20.85 1.30
C LEU A 10 -37.03 -21.40 1.77
N ALA A 11 -36.76 -22.70 1.59
CA ALA A 11 -35.51 -23.32 2.07
C ALA A 11 -34.33 -23.18 1.09
N ALA A 12 -34.57 -22.79 -0.16
CA ALA A 12 -33.52 -22.64 -1.17
C ALA A 12 -32.79 -21.27 -1.12
N GLY A 13 -33.30 -20.30 -0.36
CA GLY A 13 -32.75 -18.94 -0.29
C GLY A 13 -31.59 -18.73 0.70
N LEU A 14 -31.21 -19.73 1.49
CA LEU A 14 -30.26 -19.57 2.61
C LEU A 14 -28.82 -20.00 2.32
N ILE A 15 -28.49 -20.45 1.11
CA ILE A 15 -27.18 -21.08 0.82
C ILE A 15 -26.24 -20.18 -0.03
N LEU A 16 -26.63 -18.95 -0.39
CA LEU A 16 -25.83 -18.10 -1.30
C LEU A 16 -25.04 -16.95 -0.64
N ASN A 17 -24.97 -16.85 0.70
CA ASN A 17 -24.19 -15.81 1.38
C ASN A 17 -22.83 -16.31 1.91
N SER A 18 -22.02 -16.91 1.03
CA SER A 18 -20.60 -17.09 1.30
C SER A 18 -19.79 -16.55 0.13
N CYS A 19 -19.79 -15.22 0.00
CA CYS A 19 -18.73 -14.52 -0.72
C CYS A 19 -17.52 -14.41 0.25
N GLY A 20 -16.95 -15.55 0.61
CA GLY A 20 -15.67 -15.59 1.30
C GLY A 20 -14.57 -15.39 0.26
N THR A 21 -14.14 -14.15 0.04
CA THR A 21 -12.87 -13.91 -0.64
C THR A 21 -11.78 -14.61 0.17
N LEU A 22 -11.31 -15.76 -0.31
CA LEU A 22 -10.14 -16.43 0.22
C LEU A 22 -9.00 -15.41 0.17
N ARG A 23 -8.59 -14.90 1.34
CA ARG A 23 -7.38 -14.09 1.40
C ARG A 23 -6.23 -14.99 0.96
N PRO A 24 -5.41 -14.58 -0.02
CA PRO A 24 -4.24 -15.36 -0.39
C PRO A 24 -3.37 -15.54 0.86
N ASN A 25 -3.03 -16.79 1.18
CA ASN A 25 -2.12 -17.08 2.28
C ASN A 25 -0.69 -16.85 1.79
N TYR A 26 -0.13 -15.68 2.08
CA TYR A 26 1.24 -15.32 1.72
C TYR A 26 2.29 -15.84 2.71
N GLY A 27 1.88 -16.48 3.80
CA GLY A 27 2.76 -16.93 4.88
C GLY A 27 2.62 -16.08 6.14
N PRO A 28 3.44 -16.35 7.19
CA PRO A 28 3.41 -15.58 8.43
C PRO A 28 3.86 -14.13 8.19
N ALA A 29 3.41 -13.22 9.04
CA ALA A 29 3.82 -11.83 9.00
C ALA A 29 5.35 -11.70 9.08
N ASN A 30 5.94 -10.81 8.28
CA ASN A 30 7.41 -10.66 8.20
C ASN A 30 7.88 -9.19 8.27
N MET A 31 6.96 -8.25 8.51
CA MET A 31 7.30 -6.83 8.54
C MET A 31 7.56 -6.29 9.96
N GLY A 32 7.17 -7.01 11.02
CA GLY A 32 7.25 -6.54 12.40
C GLY A 32 6.52 -5.21 12.61
N GLY A 33 6.86 -4.46 13.67
CA GLY A 33 6.34 -3.10 13.89
C GLY A 33 5.58 -2.92 15.20
N PRO A 34 5.02 -1.71 15.39
CA PRO A 34 4.28 -1.35 16.61
C PRO A 34 2.96 -2.12 16.73
N GLU A 35 2.36 -2.09 17.90
CA GLU A 35 0.98 -2.54 18.07
C GLU A 35 0.01 -1.61 17.29
N GLN A 36 -1.20 -2.11 17.01
CA GLN A 36 -2.20 -1.34 16.26
C GLN A 36 -2.61 -0.04 16.98
N GLU A 37 -2.65 -0.09 18.31
CA GLU A 37 -2.96 1.08 19.14
C GLU A 37 -1.87 2.13 19.03
N GLU A 38 -0.63 1.75 19.29
CA GLU A 38 0.54 2.63 19.18
C GLU A 38 0.67 3.26 17.78
N ARG A 39 0.39 2.48 16.72
CA ARG A 39 0.34 3.02 15.35
C ARG A 39 -0.73 4.09 15.22
N ARG A 40 -1.93 3.84 15.75
CA ARG A 40 -3.06 4.77 15.66
C ARG A 40 -2.76 6.06 16.43
N GLU A 41 -2.20 5.97 17.63
CA GLU A 41 -1.77 7.12 18.43
C GLU A 41 -0.66 7.92 17.73
N THR A 42 0.32 7.22 17.13
CA THR A 42 1.36 7.87 16.32
C THR A 42 0.75 8.65 15.16
N ILE A 43 -0.18 8.05 14.41
CA ILE A 43 -0.84 8.72 13.28
C ILE A 43 -1.66 9.93 13.76
N ASN A 44 -2.39 9.78 14.87
CA ASN A 44 -3.21 10.85 15.44
C ASN A 44 -2.37 12.03 15.97
N SER A 45 -1.10 11.79 16.32
CA SER A 45 -0.17 12.82 16.80
C SER A 45 0.67 13.45 15.69
N GLU A 46 0.50 13.04 14.43
CA GLU A 46 1.21 13.62 13.30
C GLU A 46 0.89 15.10 13.12
N THR A 47 1.93 15.92 12.92
CA THR A 47 1.75 17.30 12.50
C THR A 47 1.05 17.33 11.14
N THR A 48 -0.02 18.10 11.03
CA THR A 48 -0.72 18.29 9.76
C THR A 48 -0.01 19.33 8.89
N GLY A 49 -0.22 19.26 7.57
CA GLY A 49 0.38 20.23 6.65
C GLY A 49 0.21 19.86 5.19
N ASN A 50 0.82 20.69 4.33
CA ASN A 50 0.80 20.52 2.87
C ASN A 50 1.87 19.54 2.40
N PHE A 51 1.81 18.31 2.90
CA PHE A 51 2.67 17.20 2.53
C PHE A 51 1.93 15.87 2.66
N TYR A 52 2.58 14.80 2.24
CA TYR A 52 2.12 13.43 2.34
C TYR A 52 3.07 12.63 3.23
N ILE A 53 2.56 11.61 3.88
CA ILE A 53 3.38 10.55 4.47
C ILE A 53 3.43 9.41 3.45
N GLY A 54 4.65 9.07 3.03
CA GLY A 54 4.93 8.06 2.03
C GLY A 54 5.64 6.86 2.63
N ARG A 55 5.25 5.67 2.20
CA ARG A 55 5.97 4.43 2.50
C ARG A 55 6.44 3.78 1.22
N ARG A 56 7.75 3.58 1.12
CA ARG A 56 8.34 2.87 -0.01
C ARG A 56 7.81 1.44 0.00
N TYR A 57 7.19 1.04 -1.11
CA TYR A 57 6.76 -0.33 -1.31
C TYR A 57 7.26 -0.83 -2.66
N HIS A 58 8.36 -1.58 -2.61
CA HIS A 58 9.01 -2.12 -3.79
C HIS A 58 8.56 -3.55 -4.07
N VAL A 59 8.22 -3.83 -5.32
CA VAL A 59 8.12 -5.19 -5.87
C VAL A 59 8.98 -5.22 -7.14
N ASN A 60 9.72 -6.31 -7.33
CA ASN A 60 10.63 -6.48 -8.45
C ASN A 60 9.92 -6.24 -9.79
N ARG A 61 10.61 -5.52 -10.68
CA ARG A 61 10.16 -5.14 -12.04
C ARG A 61 8.99 -4.16 -12.11
N THR A 62 8.46 -3.68 -11.00
CA THR A 62 7.34 -2.73 -10.99
C THR A 62 7.81 -1.29 -10.97
N TRP A 63 6.98 -0.36 -11.48
CA TRP A 63 7.38 1.05 -11.67
C TRP A 63 6.75 2.04 -10.69
N TRP A 64 5.87 1.59 -9.80
CA TRP A 64 5.38 2.46 -8.72
C TRP A 64 6.47 2.72 -7.69
N TRP A 65 6.31 3.83 -6.97
CA TRP A 65 7.18 4.15 -5.85
C TRP A 65 6.65 3.57 -4.53
N GLY A 66 5.35 3.67 -4.25
CA GLY A 66 4.80 3.15 -3.00
C GLY A 66 3.49 3.80 -2.61
N TYR A 67 3.18 3.75 -1.33
CA TYR A 67 1.90 4.24 -0.80
C TYR A 67 2.04 5.66 -0.26
N LEU A 68 1.13 6.54 -0.66
CA LEU A 68 1.02 7.90 -0.11
C LEU A 68 -0.33 8.12 0.58
N ARG A 69 -0.31 8.74 1.75
CA ARG A 69 -1.51 9.25 2.46
C ARG A 69 -1.29 10.65 2.98
N LYS A 70 -2.35 11.36 3.38
CA LYS A 70 -2.19 12.61 4.11
C LYS A 70 -1.84 12.34 5.58
N PRO A 71 -1.16 13.28 6.26
CA PRO A 71 -0.93 13.21 7.70
C PRO A 71 -2.25 13.06 8.46
N GLY A 72 -2.25 12.23 9.50
CA GLY A 72 -3.45 11.91 10.30
C GLY A 72 -4.43 10.94 9.64
N GLU A 73 -4.28 10.60 8.36
CA GLU A 73 -5.07 9.53 7.75
C GLU A 73 -4.50 8.15 8.10
N PRO A 74 -5.33 7.10 8.26
CA PRO A 74 -4.84 5.74 8.38
C PRO A 74 -4.22 5.25 7.06
N TRP A 75 -3.34 4.26 7.14
CA TRP A 75 -2.73 3.64 5.96
C TRP A 75 -3.75 3.01 4.99
N SER A 76 -4.92 2.60 5.47
CA SER A 76 -6.02 2.11 4.62
C SER A 76 -6.56 3.15 3.63
N LYS A 77 -6.24 4.45 3.80
CA LYS A 77 -6.56 5.51 2.82
C LYS A 77 -5.41 5.82 1.85
N ALA A 78 -4.27 5.15 2.01
CA ALA A 78 -3.11 5.40 1.17
C ALA A 78 -3.33 4.91 -0.27
N LYS A 79 -2.72 5.60 -1.22
CA LYS A 79 -2.78 5.26 -2.64
C LYS A 79 -1.44 4.73 -3.12
N LEU A 80 -1.44 3.57 -3.77
CA LEU A 80 -0.27 3.09 -4.51
C LEU A 80 -0.04 4.04 -5.68
N THR A 81 1.17 4.60 -5.78
CA THR A 81 1.40 5.80 -6.60
C THR A 81 2.66 5.66 -7.45
N VAL A 82 2.58 6.16 -8.68
CA VAL A 82 3.74 6.33 -9.59
C VAL A 82 4.23 7.77 -9.48
N PHE A 83 5.54 7.95 -9.29
CA PHE A 83 6.14 9.28 -9.26
C PHE A 83 6.46 9.79 -10.65
N ASN A 84 5.91 10.96 -10.96
CA ASN A 84 6.42 11.82 -12.01
C ASN A 84 7.65 12.56 -11.47
N GLN A 85 8.81 12.19 -12.01
CA GLN A 85 10.12 12.66 -11.57
C GLN A 85 10.67 13.82 -12.41
N SER A 86 9.80 14.56 -13.12
CA SER A 86 10.21 15.68 -13.97
C SER A 86 10.89 16.83 -13.23
N LEU A 87 10.55 17.03 -11.95
CA LEU A 87 11.15 18.08 -11.11
C LEU A 87 12.26 17.54 -10.19
N MET A 88 12.11 16.32 -9.70
CA MET A 88 13.01 15.71 -8.73
C MET A 88 13.00 14.20 -8.91
N ARG A 89 14.17 13.57 -8.79
CA ARG A 89 14.29 12.11 -8.74
C ARG A 89 13.79 11.57 -7.41
N ALA A 90 13.20 10.38 -7.42
CA ALA A 90 12.83 9.64 -6.22
C ALA A 90 14.07 9.26 -5.40
N PRO A 91 13.95 9.07 -4.07
CA PRO A 91 15.08 8.73 -3.20
C PRO A 91 15.88 7.51 -3.65
N ASP A 92 15.19 6.53 -4.23
CA ASP A 92 15.69 5.21 -4.60
C ASP A 92 16.01 5.07 -6.08
N ASN A 93 15.96 6.18 -6.84
CA ASN A 93 16.31 6.18 -8.25
C ASN A 93 17.84 6.13 -8.43
N LEU A 94 18.42 5.00 -8.06
CA LEU A 94 19.84 4.65 -8.13
C LEU A 94 20.07 3.56 -9.20
N PRO A 95 21.32 3.30 -9.62
CA PRO A 95 21.63 2.18 -10.51
C PRO A 95 21.12 0.84 -9.98
N GLN A 96 20.67 -0.05 -10.87
CA GLN A 96 20.17 -1.37 -10.46
C GLN A 96 21.29 -2.32 -10.02
N ASP A 97 22.49 -2.14 -10.56
CA ASP A 97 23.71 -2.91 -10.33
C ASP A 97 24.62 -2.32 -9.23
N GLY A 98 24.12 -1.34 -8.48
CA GLY A 98 24.83 -0.75 -7.35
C GLY A 98 25.01 -1.71 -6.15
N PRO A 99 25.81 -1.31 -5.15
CA PRO A 99 25.92 -2.04 -3.88
C PRO A 99 24.58 -2.05 -3.13
N SER A 100 24.40 -2.98 -2.19
CA SER A 100 23.08 -3.26 -1.59
C SER A 100 22.42 -2.07 -0.88
N ASP A 101 23.23 -1.18 -0.33
CA ASP A 101 22.84 0.03 0.38
C ASP A 101 22.76 1.27 -0.53
N ALA A 102 23.13 1.15 -1.81
CA ALA A 102 23.06 2.23 -2.79
C ALA A 102 22.70 1.71 -4.19
N ARG A 103 21.67 0.85 -4.25
CA ARG A 103 21.04 0.39 -5.50
C ARG A 103 19.56 0.73 -5.54
N TYR A 104 18.96 0.60 -6.72
CA TYR A 104 17.52 0.76 -6.88
C TYR A 104 16.72 0.02 -5.80
N ALA A 105 15.76 0.71 -5.18
CA ALA A 105 14.89 0.19 -4.12
C ALA A 105 15.59 -0.32 -2.84
N TYR A 106 16.79 0.17 -2.53
CA TYR A 106 17.48 -0.11 -1.26
C TYR A 106 16.65 0.28 -0.02
N ASP A 107 15.74 1.23 -0.18
CA ASP A 107 14.92 1.87 0.85
C ASP A 107 13.55 1.21 1.03
N HIS A 108 13.39 -0.06 0.64
CA HIS A 108 12.13 -0.77 0.87
C HIS A 108 11.66 -0.62 2.33
N ASN A 109 10.37 -0.30 2.49
CA ASN A 109 9.70 -0.03 3.76
C ASN A 109 10.09 1.27 4.48
N TYR A 110 10.95 2.12 3.92
CA TYR A 110 11.27 3.41 4.53
C TYR A 110 10.05 4.35 4.50
N GLU A 111 9.96 5.21 5.52
CA GLU A 111 8.92 6.21 5.68
C GLU A 111 9.48 7.60 5.39
N TYR A 112 8.79 8.36 4.55
CA TYR A 112 9.17 9.67 4.10
C TYR A 112 8.06 10.68 4.33
N ARG A 113 8.44 11.92 4.62
CA ARG A 113 7.61 13.10 4.36
C ARG A 113 7.82 13.51 2.91
N ILE A 114 6.75 13.75 2.17
CA ILE A 114 6.79 13.97 0.73
C ILE A 114 6.00 15.20 0.35
N TRP A 115 6.60 16.08 -0.45
CA TRP A 115 5.95 17.25 -1.02
C TRP A 115 5.76 17.07 -2.52
N GLY A 116 4.61 17.52 -3.00
CA GLY A 116 4.22 17.39 -4.39
C GLY A 116 2.71 17.45 -4.52
N SER A 117 2.21 17.00 -5.67
CA SER A 117 0.77 16.98 -5.94
C SER A 117 0.44 15.84 -6.90
N TYR A 118 -0.73 15.21 -6.70
CA TYR A 118 -1.33 14.39 -7.73
C TYR A 118 -1.62 15.26 -8.96
N THR A 119 -1.30 14.75 -10.15
CA THR A 119 -1.50 15.50 -11.40
C THR A 119 -2.94 15.42 -11.90
N GLY A 120 -3.69 14.41 -11.44
CA GLY A 120 -5.02 14.07 -11.94
C GLY A 120 -4.99 12.95 -12.98
N GLU A 121 -3.82 12.65 -13.52
CA GLU A 121 -3.61 11.59 -14.49
C GLU A 121 -3.41 10.22 -13.83
N THR A 122 -3.57 9.17 -14.62
CA THR A 122 -3.20 7.80 -14.23
C THR A 122 -2.13 7.24 -15.16
N VAL A 123 -1.27 6.38 -14.62
CA VAL A 123 -0.21 5.68 -15.34
C VAL A 123 -0.55 4.20 -15.35
N TYR A 124 -0.47 3.59 -16.52
CA TYR A 124 -0.57 2.14 -16.65
C TYR A 124 0.74 1.49 -16.20
N GLU A 125 0.67 0.64 -15.18
CA GLU A 125 1.80 -0.18 -14.74
C GLU A 125 1.62 -1.61 -15.26
N PRO A 126 2.46 -2.04 -16.22
CA PRO A 126 2.23 -3.27 -16.96
C PRO A 126 2.51 -4.55 -16.16
N ASN A 127 3.38 -4.51 -15.14
CA ASN A 127 3.78 -5.73 -14.41
C ASN A 127 2.74 -6.19 -13.38
N SER A 128 1.94 -5.26 -12.85
CA SER A 128 0.79 -5.50 -11.99
C SER A 128 -0.54 -5.43 -12.73
N ASN A 129 -0.53 -4.90 -13.95
CA ASN A 129 -1.71 -4.63 -14.76
C ASN A 129 -2.69 -3.67 -14.05
N GLN A 130 -2.18 -2.54 -13.54
CA GLN A 130 -2.97 -1.55 -12.80
C GLN A 130 -2.86 -0.15 -13.41
N PHE A 131 -3.92 0.64 -13.27
CA PHE A 131 -3.88 2.08 -13.50
C PHE A 131 -3.70 2.78 -12.16
N LEU A 132 -2.55 3.42 -11.97
CA LEU A 132 -2.15 4.04 -10.71
C LEU A 132 -2.15 5.57 -10.83
N PRO A 133 -2.53 6.31 -9.79
CA PRO A 133 -2.44 7.76 -9.80
C PRO A 133 -1.00 8.23 -9.96
N GLU A 134 -0.81 9.27 -10.77
CA GLU A 134 0.47 9.93 -10.96
C GLU A 134 0.65 11.05 -9.92
N PHE A 135 1.83 11.10 -9.29
CA PHE A 135 2.21 12.13 -8.33
C PHE A 135 3.48 12.84 -8.75
N ARG A 136 3.40 14.16 -8.93
CA ARG A 136 4.56 14.99 -9.27
C ARG A 136 5.36 15.31 -8.01
N LEU A 137 6.49 14.63 -7.86
CA LEU A 137 7.40 14.77 -6.73
C LEU A 137 8.10 16.14 -6.77
N LYS A 138 8.11 16.84 -5.64
CA LYS A 138 8.77 18.15 -5.49
C LYS A 138 9.89 18.13 -4.46
N ASN A 139 9.69 17.43 -3.34
CA ASN A 139 10.69 17.27 -2.29
C ASN A 139 10.39 16.02 -1.44
N TYR A 140 11.35 15.55 -0.66
CA TYR A 140 11.15 14.53 0.36
C TYR A 140 12.14 14.67 1.52
N GLU A 141 11.78 14.08 2.66
CA GLU A 141 12.58 13.99 3.88
C GLU A 141 12.39 12.60 4.47
N LEU A 142 13.48 11.90 4.80
CA LEU A 142 13.42 10.59 5.44
C LEU A 142 12.97 10.75 6.90
N LEU A 143 11.95 10.01 7.31
CA LEU A 143 11.44 9.99 8.68
C LEU A 143 11.91 8.76 9.46
N LYS A 144 11.75 7.57 8.86
CA LYS A 144 12.06 6.29 9.53
C LYS A 144 12.56 5.27 8.51
N THR A 145 13.52 4.44 8.92
CA THR A 145 14.05 3.35 8.10
C THR A 145 13.42 1.99 8.39
N ASN A 146 12.77 1.82 9.56
CA ASN A 146 12.08 0.58 9.92
C ASN A 146 10.76 0.83 10.67
N PRO A 147 9.72 1.30 9.97
CA PRO A 147 8.40 1.59 10.56
C PRO A 147 7.49 0.36 10.73
N GLY A 148 7.93 -0.86 10.37
CA GLY A 148 7.17 -2.11 10.55
C GLY A 148 6.16 -2.40 9.43
N TRP A 149 5.05 -3.08 9.74
CA TRP A 149 3.94 -3.36 8.83
C TRP A 149 3.33 -2.09 8.20
N LEU A 150 2.60 -2.21 7.09
CA LEU A 150 2.06 -1.05 6.36
C LEU A 150 0.56 -0.87 6.63
N PHE A 151 -0.24 -1.92 6.46
CA PHE A 151 -1.69 -1.92 6.66
C PHE A 151 -2.13 -2.67 7.92
N HIS A 152 -1.56 -3.84 8.20
CA HIS A 152 -1.95 -4.66 9.35
C HIS A 152 -0.75 -5.45 9.94
N PRO A 153 -0.72 -5.77 11.25
CA PRO A 153 0.35 -6.60 11.83
C PRO A 153 0.54 -7.98 11.19
N SER A 154 -0.45 -8.47 10.45
CA SER A 154 -0.37 -9.72 9.69
C SER A 154 0.23 -9.55 8.29
N ASP A 155 0.73 -8.35 7.94
CA ASP A 155 1.29 -8.06 6.63
C ASP A 155 2.49 -8.98 6.33
N HIS A 156 2.45 -9.55 5.14
CA HIS A 156 3.53 -10.35 4.58
C HIS A 156 4.02 -9.67 3.30
N TYR A 157 5.25 -9.18 3.32
CA TYR A 157 5.93 -8.65 2.15
C TYR A 157 6.59 -9.76 1.33
N ASP A 158 6.33 -9.77 0.02
CA ASP A 158 7.03 -10.59 -0.97
C ASP A 158 7.62 -9.67 -2.05
N PRO A 159 8.95 -9.68 -2.30
CA PRO A 159 9.58 -8.83 -3.33
C PRO A 159 9.17 -9.21 -4.76
N HIS A 160 8.47 -10.32 -4.99
CA HIS A 160 8.03 -10.77 -6.31
C HIS A 160 6.53 -10.63 -6.53
N ARG A 161 5.76 -10.21 -5.51
CA ARG A 161 4.30 -10.18 -5.58
C ARG A 161 3.72 -8.97 -4.85
N LEU A 162 2.64 -8.42 -5.41
CA LEU A 162 1.84 -7.41 -4.74
C LEU A 162 0.97 -8.06 -3.66
N THR A 163 1.49 -8.14 -2.43
CA THR A 163 0.85 -8.79 -1.29
C THR A 163 0.18 -7.82 -0.31
N LEU A 164 0.61 -6.56 -0.30
CA LEU A 164 0.11 -5.54 0.62
C LEU A 164 -1.01 -4.75 -0.07
N HIS A 165 -2.19 -4.72 0.54
CA HIS A 165 -3.35 -3.98 0.04
C HIS A 165 -4.05 -3.27 1.22
N PRO A 166 -4.56 -2.03 1.01
CA PRO A 166 -5.35 -1.30 2.01
C PRO A 166 -6.59 -2.03 2.53
#